data_AF-A0A8X6Y8N8-F1
#
_entry.id   AF-A0A8X6Y8N8-F1
#
_cell.length_a   1.000
_cell.length_b   1.000
_cell.length_c   1.000
_cell.angle_alpha   90.00
_cell.angle_beta   90.00
_cell.angle_gamma   90.00
#
_symmetry.space_group_name_H-M   'P 1'
#
loop_
_entity.id
_entity.type
_entity.pdbx_description
1 polymer ?
#
loop_
_entity_poly.entity_id
_entity_poly.type
_entity_poly.pdbx_seq_one_letter_code
_entity_poly.pdbx_strand_id
1 'polypeptide(L)'
;MEFRASNTSYTIFLIFIFIVYCTSSAKGAPTLEATPLEPLLAVAGDSVLIDCVVKNLQNYTIIWRRVVPGSNKTEILSAGEVRIIPDPRFSLLHQKGHETWVLQVQKAQVNDSGRYICEVNTSPRMQIYRLLSVVERTPSNSKAFPVDHNYTSCCVNHKVPASCQEFCSLQSVIMGGHPNPWQCMDHLPVITKCLTDGRNHMPCCVKQNIPEICRSVCTGDYGLTTVLQHYSCMDHTIPTLSCIAEGIELLPGPPQEVSVEPLSDTELKIKWVPPHQDIPIEKYNISIKLVRELSDLQEMESGMADQKKMSKMPEVKKLGASSSVKSLMRVLVDGNKTSYVASGLLPVTMYEVQIISENSHGSSMPTPAARALTLASPDESDATASNSSETYFAHLPNITRCCEEKGVPEGKCLRSLCDPSDDEDTK
;
A
#
# COMPACT_ATOMS: atom_id res chain seq x y z
N MET A 1 -63.79 53.80 -32.64
CA MET A 1 -62.74 52.82 -33.01
C MET A 1 -62.34 52.10 -31.73
N GLU A 2 -63.03 50.99 -31.43
CA GLU A 2 -62.70 50.14 -30.29
C GLU A 2 -61.66 49.12 -30.75
N PHE A 3 -60.43 49.26 -30.29
CA PHE A 3 -59.40 48.25 -30.50
C PHE A 3 -59.69 47.07 -29.55
N ARG A 4 -60.36 46.05 -30.08
CA ARG A 4 -60.48 44.74 -29.44
C ARG A 4 -59.09 44.09 -29.47
N ALA A 5 -58.31 44.26 -28.41
CA ALA A 5 -57.05 43.55 -28.23
C ALA A 5 -57.34 42.04 -28.20
N SER A 6 -56.74 41.29 -29.14
CA SER A 6 -56.91 39.84 -29.25
C SER A 6 -56.36 39.13 -28.00
N ASN A 7 -57.10 38.13 -27.50
CA ASN A 7 -56.68 37.27 -26.38
C ASN A 7 -55.28 36.66 -26.58
N THR A 8 -54.83 36.47 -27.82
CA THR A 8 -53.49 36.02 -28.17
C THR A 8 -52.38 37.03 -27.84
N SER A 9 -52.66 38.33 -27.86
CA SER A 9 -51.66 39.35 -27.51
C SER A 9 -51.43 39.42 -26.00
N TYR A 10 -52.46 39.16 -25.20
CA TYR A 10 -52.36 39.10 -23.74
C TYR A 10 -51.63 37.84 -23.27
N THR A 11 -51.87 36.68 -23.90
CA THR A 11 -51.14 35.45 -23.58
C THR A 11 -49.67 35.52 -23.96
N ILE A 12 -49.34 36.12 -25.11
CA ILE A 12 -47.93 36.32 -25.51
C ILE A 12 -47.22 37.28 -24.54
N PHE A 13 -47.87 38.37 -24.12
CA PHE A 13 -47.28 39.30 -23.16
C PHE A 13 -47.09 38.68 -21.77
N LEU A 14 -48.04 37.86 -21.32
CA LEU A 14 -47.92 37.09 -20.06
C LEU A 14 -46.84 36.01 -20.16
N ILE A 15 -46.71 35.30 -21.28
CA ILE A 15 -45.63 34.33 -21.51
C ILE A 15 -44.26 35.04 -21.56
N PHE A 16 -44.17 36.22 -22.18
CA PHE A 16 -42.93 36.99 -22.21
C PHE A 16 -42.55 37.51 -20.82
N ILE A 17 -43.51 37.99 -20.03
CA ILE A 17 -43.30 38.35 -18.62
C ILE A 17 -42.89 37.11 -17.81
N PHE A 18 -43.51 35.95 -18.04
CA PHE A 18 -43.16 34.70 -17.35
C PHE A 18 -41.76 34.19 -17.73
N ILE A 19 -41.37 34.29 -19.00
CA ILE A 19 -40.03 33.95 -19.49
C ILE A 19 -39.00 34.94 -18.95
N VAL A 20 -39.28 36.25 -18.97
CA VAL A 20 -38.39 37.27 -18.40
C VAL A 20 -38.25 37.10 -16.88
N TYR A 21 -39.33 36.82 -16.16
CA TYR A 21 -39.29 36.46 -14.73
C TYR A 21 -38.50 35.16 -14.49
N CYS A 22 -38.68 34.13 -15.33
CA CYS A 22 -37.90 32.88 -15.26
C CYS A 22 -36.40 33.10 -15.52
N THR A 23 -36.03 34.00 -16.44
CA THR A 23 -34.62 34.32 -16.72
C THR A 23 -33.97 35.17 -15.63
N SER A 24 -34.76 35.79 -14.75
CA SER A 24 -34.25 36.67 -13.68
C SER A 24 -33.99 35.97 -12.34
N SER A 25 -34.18 34.64 -12.24
CA SER A 25 -33.88 33.90 -11.00
C SER A 25 -33.35 32.49 -11.25
N ALA A 26 -32.28 32.38 -12.05
CA ALA A 26 -31.43 31.19 -12.06
C ALA A 26 -30.03 31.57 -11.53
N LYS A 27 -29.95 32.02 -10.27
CA LYS A 27 -28.67 31.96 -9.56
C LYS A 27 -28.38 30.46 -9.36
N GLY A 28 -27.26 29.98 -9.90
CA GLY A 28 -26.93 28.54 -9.95
C GLY A 28 -26.99 27.85 -8.58
N ALA A 29 -27.17 26.52 -8.59
CA ALA A 29 -27.14 25.71 -7.38
C ALA A 29 -25.78 25.85 -6.65
N PRO A 30 -25.75 25.70 -5.31
CA PRO A 30 -24.50 25.77 -4.56
C PRO A 30 -23.56 24.63 -4.98
N THR A 31 -22.26 24.93 -5.01
CA THR A 31 -21.22 23.94 -5.31
C THR A 31 -20.10 24.00 -4.29
N LEU A 32 -19.68 22.84 -3.79
CA LEU A 32 -18.50 22.70 -2.95
C LEU A 32 -17.28 22.51 -3.85
N GLU A 33 -16.23 23.29 -3.60
CA GLU A 33 -14.94 23.13 -4.29
C GLU A 33 -13.99 22.32 -3.42
N ALA A 34 -13.21 21.43 -4.05
CA ALA A 34 -12.21 20.64 -3.34
C ALA A 34 -11.10 21.56 -2.81
N THR A 35 -10.89 21.54 -1.50
CA THR A 35 -9.80 22.29 -0.85
C THR A 35 -8.51 21.46 -0.87
N PRO A 36 -7.39 21.97 -1.41
CA PRO A 36 -6.23 21.15 -1.79
C PRO A 36 -5.30 20.73 -0.64
N LEU A 37 -5.43 21.34 0.55
CA LEU A 37 -4.50 21.15 1.67
C LEU A 37 -5.10 20.19 2.72
N GLU A 38 -4.69 18.92 2.67
CA GLU A 38 -5.01 17.89 3.67
C GLU A 38 -3.81 16.95 3.92
N PRO A 39 -3.57 16.51 5.18
CA PRO A 39 -4.19 17.02 6.42
C PRO A 39 -3.77 18.46 6.73
N LEU A 40 -4.65 19.24 7.36
CA LEU A 40 -4.23 20.49 7.99
C LEU A 40 -3.38 20.15 9.22
N LEU A 41 -2.17 20.67 9.27
CA LEU A 41 -1.25 20.43 10.39
C LEU A 41 -1.15 21.66 11.27
N ALA A 42 -1.08 21.41 12.57
CA ALA A 42 -0.96 22.45 13.57
C ALA A 42 -0.12 22.00 14.75
N VAL A 43 0.54 22.95 15.41
CA VAL A 43 1.21 22.71 16.68
C VAL A 43 0.27 23.09 17.82
N ALA A 44 0.28 22.31 18.90
CA ALA A 44 -0.51 22.58 20.09
C ALA A 44 -0.22 23.99 20.64
N GLY A 45 -1.29 24.72 20.91
CA GLY A 45 -1.26 26.12 21.31
C GLY A 45 -1.41 27.12 20.16
N ASP A 46 -1.19 26.71 18.91
CA ASP A 46 -1.34 27.60 17.76
C ASP A 46 -2.82 27.76 17.36
N SER A 47 -3.11 28.74 16.50
CA SER A 47 -4.45 28.91 15.93
C SER A 47 -4.53 28.26 14.56
N VAL A 48 -5.56 27.45 14.36
CA VAL A 48 -5.78 26.67 13.14
C VAL A 48 -6.95 27.25 12.35
N LEU A 49 -6.81 27.29 11.03
CA LEU A 49 -7.85 27.77 10.11
C LEU A 49 -8.25 26.61 9.19
N ILE A 50 -9.49 26.12 9.33
CA ILE A 50 -10.05 25.06 8.51
C ILE A 50 -11.01 25.70 7.50
N ASP A 51 -10.61 25.78 6.24
CA ASP A 51 -11.38 26.45 5.18
C ASP A 51 -12.44 25.57 4.51
N CYS A 52 -13.40 26.20 3.86
CA CYS A 52 -14.40 25.55 3.02
C CYS A 52 -14.86 26.56 1.97
N VAL A 53 -14.74 26.21 0.69
CA VAL A 53 -15.10 27.09 -0.42
C VAL A 53 -16.43 26.64 -0.99
N VAL A 54 -17.44 27.52 -0.90
CA VAL A 54 -18.81 27.25 -1.32
C VAL A 54 -19.26 28.33 -2.28
N LYS A 55 -19.37 27.98 -3.57
CA LYS A 55 -19.87 28.89 -4.59
C LYS A 55 -21.39 28.88 -4.61
N ASN A 56 -21.99 30.02 -4.94
CA ASN A 56 -23.44 30.18 -5.05
C ASN A 56 -24.23 29.72 -3.81
N LEU A 57 -23.76 30.06 -2.60
CA LEU A 57 -24.43 29.63 -1.35
C LEU A 57 -25.90 30.12 -1.26
N GLN A 58 -26.22 31.28 -1.82
CA GLN A 58 -27.58 31.85 -1.83
C GLN A 58 -28.25 31.84 -0.44
N ASN A 59 -29.37 31.13 -0.30
CA ASN A 59 -30.17 31.02 0.93
C ASN A 59 -29.84 29.76 1.74
N TYR A 60 -28.85 28.98 1.30
CA TYR A 60 -28.38 27.82 2.05
C TYR A 60 -27.47 28.25 3.21
N THR A 61 -27.38 27.40 4.22
CA THR A 61 -26.58 27.60 5.42
C THR A 61 -25.46 26.58 5.44
N ILE A 62 -24.24 27.06 5.68
CA ILE A 62 -23.10 26.19 5.97
C ILE A 62 -23.16 25.77 7.44
N ILE A 63 -22.88 24.51 7.69
CA ILE A 63 -22.89 23.90 9.00
C ILE A 63 -21.53 23.23 9.17
N TRP A 64 -20.78 23.66 10.18
CA TRP A 64 -19.59 22.92 10.58
C TRP A 64 -19.95 21.84 11.56
N ARG A 65 -19.45 20.64 11.31
CA ARG A 65 -19.57 19.50 12.23
C ARG A 65 -18.22 18.92 12.54
N ARG A 66 -18.13 18.22 13.67
CA ARG A 66 -16.99 17.39 14.04
C ARG A 66 -17.44 15.95 14.14
N VAL A 67 -16.65 15.03 13.57
CA VAL A 67 -16.87 13.59 13.79
C VAL A 67 -16.39 13.24 15.20
N VAL A 68 -17.23 12.57 15.97
CA VAL A 68 -16.86 12.11 17.32
C VAL A 68 -15.82 10.99 17.18
N PRO A 69 -14.65 11.10 17.83
CA PRO A 69 -13.61 10.06 17.75
C PRO A 69 -14.16 8.67 18.13
N GLY A 70 -13.84 7.66 17.33
CA GLY A 70 -14.30 6.28 17.57
C GLY A 70 -15.80 6.04 17.36
N SER A 71 -16.53 6.98 16.75
CA SER A 71 -17.96 6.86 16.46
C SER A 71 -18.30 7.39 15.07
N ASN A 72 -19.46 6.97 14.53
CA ASN A 72 -20.03 7.54 13.31
C ASN A 72 -20.94 8.75 13.58
N LYS A 73 -21.02 9.21 14.83
CA LYS A 73 -21.81 10.38 15.23
C LYS A 73 -21.06 11.67 14.93
N THR A 74 -21.80 12.74 14.65
CA THR A 74 -21.26 14.08 14.41
C THR A 74 -21.84 15.08 15.39
N GLU A 75 -21.02 15.97 15.92
CA GLU A 75 -21.43 17.13 16.73
C GLU A 75 -21.47 18.39 15.87
N ILE A 76 -22.46 19.26 16.07
CA ILE A 76 -22.55 20.53 15.34
C ILE A 76 -21.68 21.57 16.05
N LEU A 77 -20.72 22.13 15.33
CA LEU A 77 -19.84 23.19 15.82
C LEU A 77 -20.45 24.57 15.59
N SER A 78 -21.04 24.78 14.41
CA SER A 78 -21.67 26.05 14.03
C SER A 78 -22.70 25.89 12.91
N ALA A 79 -23.53 26.93 12.74
CA ALA A 79 -24.40 27.12 11.60
C ALA A 79 -24.32 28.57 11.12
N GLY A 80 -23.93 28.77 9.87
CA GLY A 80 -23.59 30.07 9.30
C GLY A 80 -22.44 30.72 10.08
N GLU A 81 -22.63 31.98 10.47
CA GLU A 81 -21.67 32.75 11.28
C GLU A 81 -21.83 32.49 12.79
N VAL A 82 -22.77 31.63 13.21
CA VAL A 82 -23.12 31.42 14.62
C VAL A 82 -22.46 30.16 15.17
N ARG A 83 -21.61 30.31 16.20
CA ARG A 83 -21.06 29.20 16.99
C ARG A 83 -22.14 28.54 17.84
N ILE A 84 -22.21 27.21 17.78
CA ILE A 84 -23.14 26.37 18.54
C ILE A 84 -22.42 25.60 19.65
N ILE A 85 -21.21 25.10 19.38
CA ILE A 85 -20.42 24.37 20.38
C ILE A 85 -20.09 25.26 21.59
N PRO A 86 -20.16 24.77 22.84
CA PRO A 86 -19.83 25.55 24.03
C PRO A 86 -18.38 26.05 24.09
N ASP A 87 -17.44 25.28 23.53
CA ASP A 87 -16.01 25.59 23.55
C ASP A 87 -15.70 26.94 22.86
N PRO A 88 -15.20 27.95 23.59
CA PRO A 88 -14.97 29.29 23.06
C PRO A 88 -13.75 29.39 22.13
N ARG A 89 -12.93 28.34 22.03
CA ARG A 89 -11.77 28.30 21.13
C ARG A 89 -12.18 28.22 19.67
N PHE A 90 -13.37 27.68 19.39
CA PHE A 90 -13.94 27.62 18.05
C PHE A 90 -14.54 28.98 17.69
N SER A 91 -14.31 29.46 16.47
CA SER A 91 -14.90 30.68 15.95
C SER A 91 -15.02 30.62 14.43
N LEU A 92 -15.93 31.41 13.86
CA LEU A 92 -16.21 31.39 12.43
C LEU A 92 -15.72 32.69 11.81
N LEU A 93 -14.90 32.55 10.78
CA LEU A 93 -14.37 33.66 10.00
C LEU A 93 -14.97 33.59 8.59
N HIS A 94 -15.71 34.63 8.24
CA HIS A 94 -16.30 34.79 6.92
C HIS A 94 -16.32 36.27 6.57
N GLN A 95 -15.89 36.59 5.35
CA GLN A 95 -16.01 37.95 4.79
C GLN A 95 -17.24 38.01 3.90
N LYS A 96 -18.13 38.97 4.16
CA LYS A 96 -19.36 39.15 3.38
C LYS A 96 -19.05 39.30 1.89
N GLY A 97 -19.67 38.46 1.06
CA GLY A 97 -19.49 38.46 -0.39
C GLY A 97 -18.36 37.57 -0.90
N HIS A 98 -17.58 36.95 -0.02
CA HIS A 98 -16.61 35.92 -0.39
C HIS A 98 -17.24 34.52 -0.34
N GLU A 99 -16.65 33.55 -1.04
CA GLU A 99 -17.13 32.17 -1.09
C GLU A 99 -16.46 31.27 -0.04
N THR A 100 -15.45 31.80 0.67
CA THR A 100 -14.65 31.06 1.65
C THR A 100 -15.22 31.22 3.06
N TRP A 101 -15.40 30.09 3.73
CA TRP A 101 -15.88 29.97 5.10
C TRP A 101 -14.85 29.23 5.92
N VAL A 102 -14.38 29.84 7.01
CA VAL A 102 -13.27 29.29 7.79
C VAL A 102 -13.71 29.03 9.22
N LEU A 103 -13.54 27.79 9.68
CA LEU A 103 -13.61 27.43 11.08
C LEU A 103 -12.23 27.65 11.71
N GLN A 104 -12.13 28.62 12.61
CA GLN A 104 -10.92 28.88 13.38
C GLN A 104 -10.97 28.12 14.71
N VAL A 105 -9.89 27.42 15.05
CA VAL A 105 -9.66 26.79 16.36
C VAL A 105 -8.47 27.48 17.02
N GLN A 106 -8.72 28.30 18.05
CA GLN A 106 -7.68 29.00 18.79
C GLN A 106 -7.09 28.11 19.88
N LYS A 107 -5.77 28.21 20.13
CA LYS A 107 -5.09 27.37 21.13
C LYS A 107 -5.43 25.89 20.91
N ALA A 108 -5.13 25.41 19.70
CA ALA A 108 -5.42 24.06 19.30
C ALA A 108 -4.77 23.07 20.27
N GLN A 109 -5.49 22.01 20.58
CA GLN A 109 -5.10 20.93 21.46
C GLN A 109 -4.95 19.66 20.64
N VAL A 110 -4.10 18.72 21.09
CA VAL A 110 -3.93 17.42 20.40
C VAL A 110 -5.28 16.71 20.23
N ASN A 111 -6.16 16.85 21.22
CA ASN A 111 -7.51 16.30 21.20
C ASN A 111 -8.44 16.96 20.18
N ASP A 112 -8.07 18.07 19.51
CA ASP A 112 -8.83 18.71 18.43
C ASP A 112 -8.58 18.01 17.09
N SER A 113 -7.57 17.15 17.01
CA SER A 113 -7.30 16.32 15.84
C SER A 113 -8.54 15.49 15.47
N GLY A 114 -8.66 15.21 14.18
CA GLY A 114 -9.73 14.42 13.61
C GLY A 114 -10.49 15.17 12.51
N ARG A 115 -11.66 14.63 12.17
CA ARG A 115 -12.41 15.03 10.98
C ARG A 115 -13.46 16.09 11.28
N TYR A 116 -13.39 17.15 10.49
CA TYR A 116 -14.34 18.25 10.44
C TYR A 116 -15.14 18.13 9.14
N ILE A 117 -16.40 18.51 9.17
CA ILE A 117 -17.30 18.44 8.01
C ILE A 117 -17.82 19.84 7.78
N CYS A 118 -17.60 20.36 6.58
CA CYS A 118 -18.34 21.51 6.08
C CYS A 118 -19.54 20.98 5.29
N GLU A 119 -20.74 21.16 5.84
CA GLU A 119 -22.00 20.73 5.27
C GLU A 119 -22.80 21.93 4.76
N VAL A 120 -23.38 21.84 3.57
CA VAL A 120 -24.40 22.76 3.09
C VAL A 120 -25.76 22.06 3.23
N ASN A 121 -26.74 22.76 3.80
CA ASN A 121 -28.10 22.22 4.05
C ASN A 121 -28.97 22.03 2.79
N THR A 122 -28.36 21.64 1.66
CA THR A 122 -29.04 21.25 0.43
C THR A 122 -29.77 19.91 0.58
N SER A 123 -30.60 19.57 -0.40
CA SER A 123 -31.23 18.25 -0.52
C SER A 123 -30.86 17.62 -1.87
N PRO A 124 -30.02 16.57 -1.92
CA PRO A 124 -29.30 15.94 -0.79
C PRO A 124 -28.23 16.87 -0.18
N ARG A 125 -27.83 16.60 1.06
CA ARG A 125 -26.83 17.40 1.78
C ARG A 125 -25.49 17.32 1.07
N MET A 126 -24.90 18.47 0.75
CA MET A 126 -23.55 18.54 0.21
C MET A 126 -22.57 18.64 1.36
N GLN A 127 -21.50 17.85 1.34
CA GLN A 127 -20.51 17.80 2.41
C GLN A 127 -19.11 17.71 1.82
N ILE A 128 -18.17 18.40 2.46
CA ILE A 128 -16.73 18.19 2.29
C ILE A 128 -16.12 17.92 3.65
N TYR A 129 -15.22 16.95 3.70
CA TYR A 129 -14.50 16.57 4.91
C TYR A 129 -13.17 17.32 4.94
N ARG A 130 -12.71 17.66 6.14
CA ARG A 130 -11.41 18.28 6.41
C ARG A 130 -10.73 17.54 7.55
N LEU A 131 -9.50 17.07 7.35
CA LEU A 131 -8.72 16.40 8.39
C LEU A 131 -7.77 17.39 9.06
N LEU A 132 -7.90 17.59 10.37
CA LEU A 132 -6.95 18.34 11.19
C LEU A 132 -6.09 17.38 12.02
N SER A 133 -4.77 17.61 12.03
CA SER A 133 -3.85 17.01 12.99
C SER A 133 -3.11 18.08 13.78
N VAL A 134 -3.18 17.96 15.10
CA VAL A 134 -2.51 18.84 16.05
C VAL A 134 -1.44 18.03 16.80
N VAL A 135 -0.17 18.43 16.66
CA VAL A 135 0.97 17.77 17.31
C VAL A 135 1.49 18.59 18.50
N GLU A 136 2.08 17.95 19.51
CA GLU A 136 2.63 18.70 20.65
C GLU A 136 3.86 19.53 20.27
N ARG A 137 4.03 20.67 20.96
CA ARG A 137 5.22 21.51 20.85
C ARG A 137 6.35 20.86 21.65
N THR A 138 7.18 20.07 21.01
CA THR A 138 8.43 19.56 21.61
C THR A 138 9.41 20.74 21.78
N PRO A 139 9.83 21.07 23.02
CA PRO A 139 10.79 22.14 23.23
C PRO A 139 12.11 21.78 22.55
N SER A 140 12.57 22.68 21.69
CA SER A 140 13.86 22.66 20.99
C SER A 140 15.02 22.53 21.97
N ASN A 141 15.37 21.28 22.31
CA ASN A 141 16.74 20.85 22.58
C ASN A 141 16.95 19.33 22.35
N SER A 142 15.94 18.64 21.82
CA SER A 142 16.06 17.37 21.13
C SER A 142 15.35 17.53 19.80
N LYS A 143 16.00 17.12 18.71
CA LYS A 143 15.46 17.13 17.36
C LYS A 143 14.06 16.53 17.35
N ALA A 144 13.05 17.37 17.15
CA ALA A 144 11.65 17.00 17.13
C ALA A 144 11.29 16.34 15.79
N PHE A 145 11.83 15.14 15.52
CA PHE A 145 11.93 14.44 14.22
C PHE A 145 13.17 14.86 13.40
N PRO A 146 14.34 14.22 13.64
CA PRO A 146 15.54 14.39 12.81
C PRO A 146 15.65 13.42 11.63
N VAL A 147 14.59 12.68 11.31
CA VAL A 147 14.66 11.61 10.33
C VAL A 147 14.43 12.19 8.93
N ASP A 148 15.44 12.87 8.38
CA ASP A 148 15.50 13.17 6.95
C ASP A 148 15.96 11.93 6.19
N HIS A 149 15.10 10.91 6.16
CA HIS A 149 15.30 9.73 5.33
C HIS A 149 14.57 9.93 4.01
N ASN A 150 15.38 9.99 2.96
CA ASN A 150 14.93 10.26 1.62
C ASN A 150 14.81 8.96 0.82
N TYR A 151 13.58 8.55 0.52
CA TYR A 151 13.26 7.34 -0.24
C TYR A 151 13.01 7.63 -1.73
N THR A 152 13.43 8.81 -2.21
CA THR A 152 13.29 9.22 -3.61
C THR A 152 13.91 8.22 -4.56
N SER A 153 15.04 7.58 -4.21
CA SER A 153 15.65 6.54 -5.05
C SER A 153 14.74 5.33 -5.26
N CYS A 154 14.09 4.83 -4.19
CA CYS A 154 13.10 3.76 -4.29
C CYS A 154 11.91 4.18 -5.16
N CYS A 155 11.38 5.38 -4.94
CA CYS A 155 10.26 5.91 -5.71
C CYS A 155 10.59 6.11 -7.19
N VAL A 156 11.77 6.65 -7.51
CA VAL A 156 12.24 6.83 -8.89
C VAL A 156 12.40 5.47 -9.58
N ASN A 157 13.00 4.48 -8.90
CA ASN A 157 13.15 3.14 -9.44
C ASN A 157 11.80 2.47 -9.73
N HIS A 158 10.78 2.75 -8.91
CA HIS A 158 9.41 2.29 -9.12
C HIS A 158 8.55 3.24 -9.96
N LYS A 159 9.16 4.21 -10.67
CA LYS A 159 8.48 5.11 -11.63
C LYS A 159 7.36 5.95 -11.02
N VAL A 160 7.49 6.37 -9.75
CA VAL A 160 6.59 7.36 -9.14
C VAL A 160 6.74 8.70 -9.89
N PRO A 161 5.65 9.34 -10.34
CA PRO A 161 5.72 10.56 -11.12
C PRO A 161 6.26 11.73 -10.29
N ALA A 162 6.89 12.70 -10.96
CA ALA A 162 7.48 13.88 -10.32
C ALA A 162 6.49 14.64 -9.42
N SER A 163 5.22 14.71 -9.81
CA SER A 163 4.14 15.34 -9.04
C SER A 163 3.86 14.65 -7.69
N CYS A 164 4.29 13.40 -7.52
CA CYS A 164 4.09 12.60 -6.31
C CYS A 164 5.39 12.33 -5.55
N GLN A 165 6.54 12.82 -6.02
CA GLN A 165 7.84 12.58 -5.38
C GLN A 165 7.94 13.21 -3.99
N GLU A 166 7.17 14.27 -3.71
CA GLU A 166 7.12 14.87 -2.37
C GLU A 166 6.58 13.88 -1.31
N PHE A 167 5.78 12.89 -1.70
CA PHE A 167 5.34 11.83 -0.78
C PHE A 167 6.42 10.78 -0.49
N CYS A 168 7.56 10.81 -1.19
CA CYS A 168 8.69 9.89 -1.00
C CYS A 168 9.69 10.36 0.08
N SER A 169 9.34 11.42 0.81
CA SER A 169 10.07 11.91 1.96
C SER A 169 9.16 11.90 3.18
N LEU A 170 9.59 11.22 4.24
CA LEU A 170 8.81 11.12 5.48
C LEU A 170 8.52 12.51 6.07
N GLN A 171 9.52 13.40 6.03
CA GLN A 171 9.39 14.78 6.52
C GLN A 171 8.33 15.56 5.72
N SER A 172 8.29 15.39 4.40
CA SER A 172 7.35 16.11 3.53
C SER A 172 5.90 15.66 3.77
N VAL A 173 5.68 14.37 4.02
CA VAL A 173 4.37 13.81 4.40
C VAL A 173 3.93 14.33 5.78
N ILE A 174 4.85 14.43 6.72
CA ILE A 174 4.57 14.92 8.09
C ILE A 174 4.35 16.44 8.13
N MET A 175 4.99 17.22 7.26
CA MET A 175 4.92 18.68 7.24
C MET A 175 3.80 19.26 6.35
N GLY A 176 3.10 18.44 5.56
CA GLY A 176 1.84 18.80 4.89
C GLY A 176 1.94 19.92 3.86
N GLY A 177 3.04 19.96 3.10
CA GLY A 177 3.29 20.95 2.04
C GLY A 177 3.01 20.44 0.61
N HIS A 178 2.41 19.26 0.45
CA HIS A 178 2.32 18.56 -0.82
C HIS A 178 1.00 18.81 -1.59
N PRO A 179 0.97 18.56 -2.91
CA PRO A 179 -0.27 18.50 -3.69
C PRO A 179 -1.28 17.52 -3.09
N ASN A 180 -2.54 17.64 -3.50
CA ASN A 180 -3.63 16.80 -3.04
C ASN A 180 -3.26 15.28 -3.15
N PRO A 181 -3.24 14.51 -2.04
CA PRO A 181 -2.93 13.07 -2.05
C PRO A 181 -3.82 12.26 -3.00
N TRP A 182 -5.04 12.72 -3.26
CA TRP A 182 -5.98 12.10 -4.20
C TRP A 182 -5.39 11.98 -5.62
N GLN A 183 -4.48 12.88 -6.02
CA GLN A 183 -3.80 12.82 -7.33
C GLN A 183 -2.74 11.72 -7.41
N CYS A 184 -2.30 11.19 -6.27
CA CYS A 184 -1.23 10.20 -6.16
C CYS A 184 -1.72 8.83 -5.68
N MET A 185 -3.04 8.62 -5.60
CA MET A 185 -3.63 7.38 -5.07
C MET A 185 -3.10 6.12 -5.72
N ASP A 186 -2.98 6.12 -7.05
CA ASP A 186 -2.48 4.95 -7.81
C ASP A 186 -1.02 4.62 -7.46
N HIS A 187 -0.27 5.58 -6.90
CA HIS A 187 1.11 5.43 -6.50
C HIS A 187 1.29 5.24 -4.99
N LEU A 188 0.24 5.42 -4.17
CA LEU A 188 0.32 5.25 -2.72
C LEU A 188 0.83 3.86 -2.28
N PRO A 189 0.50 2.74 -2.96
CA PRO A 189 1.09 1.45 -2.62
C PRO A 189 2.61 1.40 -2.77
N VAL A 190 3.14 1.97 -3.86
CA VAL A 190 4.58 2.05 -4.10
C VAL A 190 5.25 3.01 -3.11
N ILE A 191 4.66 4.18 -2.90
CA ILE A 191 5.17 5.19 -1.95
C ILE A 191 5.22 4.60 -0.54
N THR A 192 4.15 3.95 -0.10
CA THR A 192 4.06 3.34 1.23
C THR A 192 5.10 2.24 1.39
N LYS A 193 5.29 1.40 0.37
CA LYS A 193 6.34 0.37 0.34
C LYS A 193 7.74 0.97 0.47
N CYS A 194 7.99 2.09 -0.20
CA CYS A 194 9.28 2.80 -0.09
C CYS A 194 9.48 3.45 1.28
N LEU A 195 8.44 4.08 1.85
CA LEU A 195 8.52 4.75 3.17
C LEU A 195 8.77 3.78 4.33
N THR A 196 8.25 2.55 4.26
CA THR A 196 8.51 1.53 5.29
C THR A 196 9.85 0.82 5.10
N ASP A 197 10.44 0.91 3.90
CA ASP A 197 11.79 0.43 3.57
C ASP A 197 12.06 -1.00 4.10
N GLY A 198 11.04 -1.85 3.98
CA GLY A 198 11.08 -3.26 4.38
C GLY A 198 11.24 -3.51 5.88
N ARG A 199 10.92 -2.57 6.77
CA ARG A 199 10.95 -2.75 8.23
C ARG A 199 9.59 -3.20 8.78
N ASN A 200 9.62 -3.92 9.90
CA ASN A 200 8.40 -4.41 10.55
C ASN A 200 7.90 -3.43 11.62
N HIS A 201 7.07 -2.46 11.24
CA HIS A 201 6.49 -1.50 12.20
C HIS A 201 5.22 -2.03 12.90
N MET A 202 4.79 -3.25 12.58
CA MET A 202 3.56 -3.84 13.13
C MET A 202 3.51 -3.83 14.67
N PRO A 203 4.58 -4.18 15.41
CA PRO A 203 4.55 -4.14 16.88
C PRO A 203 4.25 -2.75 17.44
N CYS A 204 4.83 -1.70 16.85
CA CYS A 204 4.53 -0.32 17.22
C CYS A 204 3.08 0.03 16.86
N CYS A 205 2.61 -0.33 15.67
CA CYS A 205 1.25 -0.01 15.25
C CYS A 205 0.17 -0.65 16.12
N VAL A 206 0.39 -1.90 16.56
CA VAL A 206 -0.48 -2.58 17.52
C VAL A 206 -0.48 -1.84 18.85
N LYS A 207 0.70 -1.41 19.33
CA LYS A 207 0.84 -0.62 20.57
C LYS A 207 0.15 0.76 20.47
N GLN A 208 0.16 1.39 19.30
CA GLN A 208 -0.54 2.65 19.02
C GLN A 208 -2.06 2.46 18.79
N ASN A 209 -2.59 1.25 18.97
CA ASN A 209 -4.00 0.92 18.78
C ASN A 209 -4.52 1.24 17.36
N ILE A 210 -3.66 1.12 16.35
CA ILE A 210 -4.10 1.27 14.95
C ILE A 210 -5.05 0.10 14.61
N PRO A 211 -6.25 0.36 14.05
CA PRO A 211 -7.22 -0.67 13.69
C PRO A 211 -6.63 -1.68 12.71
N GLU A 212 -7.03 -2.94 12.83
CA GLU A 212 -6.51 -4.04 11.99
C GLU A 212 -6.58 -3.75 10.49
N ILE A 213 -7.69 -3.18 10.04
CA ILE A 213 -7.92 -2.77 8.64
C ILE A 213 -6.92 -1.74 8.11
N CYS A 214 -6.27 -0.99 9.02
CA CYS A 214 -5.30 0.06 8.69
C CYS A 214 -3.84 -0.41 8.86
N ARG A 215 -3.61 -1.59 9.46
CA ARG A 215 -2.26 -2.06 9.83
C ARG A 215 -1.40 -2.49 8.66
N SER A 216 -1.99 -2.74 7.50
CA SER A 216 -1.26 -3.14 6.29
C SER A 216 -0.24 -2.06 5.85
N VAL A 217 -0.57 -0.79 6.07
CA VAL A 217 0.32 0.37 5.86
C VAL A 217 1.61 0.26 6.71
N CYS A 218 1.54 -0.32 7.91
CA CYS A 218 2.67 -0.45 8.83
C CYS A 218 3.79 -1.36 8.33
N THR A 219 3.53 -2.16 7.29
CA THR A 219 4.51 -3.09 6.72
C THR A 219 4.80 -2.79 5.25
N GLY A 220 4.33 -1.66 4.73
CA GLY A 220 4.51 -1.29 3.32
C GLY A 220 3.48 -1.87 2.36
N ASP A 221 2.50 -2.63 2.86
CA ASP A 221 1.49 -3.29 2.05
C ASP A 221 0.22 -2.44 2.05
N TYR A 222 0.08 -1.52 1.10
CA TYR A 222 -1.08 -0.62 1.07
C TYR A 222 -2.34 -1.36 0.60
N GLY A 223 -3.03 -2.00 1.54
CA GLY A 223 -4.22 -2.82 1.27
C GLY A 223 -5.56 -2.08 1.35
N LEU A 224 -5.57 -0.75 1.40
CA LEU A 224 -6.82 0.03 1.46
C LEU A 224 -7.43 0.09 0.06
N THR A 225 -8.63 -0.44 -0.13
CA THR A 225 -9.27 -0.60 -1.45
C THR A 225 -10.54 0.22 -1.60
N THR A 226 -11.20 0.57 -0.50
CA THR A 226 -12.45 1.34 -0.52
C THR A 226 -12.26 2.76 -0.02
N VAL A 227 -13.06 3.70 -0.51
CA VAL A 227 -13.07 5.10 -0.02
C VAL A 227 -13.29 5.15 1.50
N LEU A 228 -14.17 4.29 2.02
CA LEU A 228 -14.44 4.21 3.46
C LEU A 228 -13.22 3.75 4.26
N GLN A 229 -12.44 2.80 3.76
CA GLN A 229 -11.20 2.36 4.41
C GLN A 229 -10.16 3.47 4.45
N HIS A 230 -9.91 4.11 3.30
CA HIS A 230 -9.00 5.26 3.22
C HIS A 230 -9.40 6.32 4.25
N TYR A 231 -10.68 6.70 4.23
CA TYR A 231 -11.24 7.69 5.15
C TYR A 231 -11.18 7.29 6.63
N SER A 232 -11.40 6.00 6.95
CA SER A 232 -11.36 5.50 8.33
C SER A 232 -9.93 5.44 8.86
N CYS A 233 -8.97 5.10 8.00
CA CYS A 233 -7.56 4.98 8.37
C CYS A 233 -6.83 6.33 8.40
N MET A 234 -7.38 7.37 7.79
CA MET A 234 -6.83 8.72 7.82
C MET A 234 -6.57 9.25 9.24
N ASP A 235 -7.45 8.95 10.21
CA ASP A 235 -7.27 9.35 11.61
C ASP A 235 -6.04 8.69 12.28
N HIS A 236 -5.53 7.61 11.69
CA HIS A 236 -4.40 6.83 12.19
C HIS A 236 -3.09 7.11 11.43
N THR A 237 -3.11 8.04 10.47
CA THR A 237 -1.94 8.36 9.63
C THR A 237 -0.76 8.83 10.47
N ILE A 238 -0.97 9.78 11.39
CA ILE A 238 0.12 10.36 12.20
C ILE A 238 0.73 9.34 13.18
N PRO A 239 -0.06 8.56 13.96
CA PRO A 239 0.49 7.46 14.74
C PRO A 239 1.27 6.44 13.90
N THR A 240 0.80 6.15 12.68
CA THR A 240 1.49 5.24 11.75
C THR A 240 2.84 5.82 11.32
N LEU A 241 2.87 7.09 10.91
CA LEU A 241 4.10 7.79 10.52
C LEU A 241 5.08 7.92 11.68
N SER A 242 4.60 8.08 12.92
CA SER A 242 5.44 8.06 14.11
C SER A 242 6.12 6.70 14.31
N CYS A 243 5.38 5.60 14.11
CA CYS A 243 5.95 4.25 14.15
C CYS A 243 6.97 4.00 13.03
N ILE A 244 6.75 4.59 11.85
CA ILE A 244 7.69 4.53 10.73
C ILE A 244 8.97 5.29 11.08
N ALA A 245 8.85 6.54 11.53
CA ALA A 245 9.98 7.38 11.95
C ALA A 245 10.86 6.72 13.01
N GLU A 246 10.24 6.21 14.09
CA GLU A 246 10.95 5.50 15.16
C GLU A 246 11.61 4.22 14.64
N GLY A 247 10.91 3.47 13.78
CA GLY A 247 11.44 2.23 13.22
C GLY A 247 12.65 2.45 12.30
N ILE A 248 12.74 3.58 11.60
CA ILE A 248 13.87 3.90 10.74
C ILE A 248 15.19 3.99 11.51
N GLU A 249 15.15 4.53 12.74
CA GLU A 249 16.34 4.66 13.59
C GLU A 249 16.68 3.37 14.34
N LEU A 250 15.69 2.52 14.63
CA LEU A 250 15.85 1.39 15.56
C LEU A 250 15.86 0.00 14.90
N LEU A 251 15.08 -0.18 13.83
CA LEU A 251 14.84 -1.50 13.24
C LEU A 251 15.76 -1.75 12.04
N PRO A 252 16.38 -2.95 11.95
CA PRO A 252 17.19 -3.30 10.80
C PRO A 252 16.29 -3.44 9.55
N GLY A 253 16.81 -3.01 8.40
CA GLY A 253 16.20 -3.32 7.10
C GLY A 253 16.41 -4.78 6.71
N PRO A 254 15.72 -5.30 5.69
CA PRO A 254 15.90 -6.68 5.25
C PRO A 254 17.25 -6.86 4.53
N PRO A 255 17.88 -8.05 4.62
CA PRO A 255 19.05 -8.38 3.81
C PRO A 255 18.77 -8.23 2.31
N GLN A 256 19.82 -7.94 1.54
CA GLN A 256 19.75 -7.73 0.10
C GLN A 256 20.41 -8.91 -0.64
N GLU A 257 20.14 -9.01 -1.94
CA GLU A 257 20.81 -9.96 -2.86
C GLU A 257 20.86 -11.40 -2.33
N VAL A 258 19.73 -11.89 -1.82
CA VAL A 258 19.61 -13.28 -1.36
C VAL A 258 19.77 -14.22 -2.54
N SER A 259 20.79 -15.08 -2.48
CA SER A 259 21.06 -16.13 -3.46
C SER A 259 21.04 -17.50 -2.80
N VAL A 260 20.47 -18.47 -3.50
CA VAL A 260 20.35 -19.85 -3.03
C VAL A 260 20.83 -20.76 -4.16
N GLU A 261 21.92 -21.49 -3.89
CA GLU A 261 22.59 -22.35 -4.85
C GLU A 261 22.64 -23.79 -4.30
N PRO A 262 22.32 -24.82 -5.09
CA PRO A 262 22.47 -26.19 -4.62
C PRO A 262 23.95 -26.57 -4.48
N LEU A 263 24.29 -27.23 -3.38
CA LEU A 263 25.61 -27.84 -3.17
C LEU A 263 25.59 -29.34 -3.40
N SER A 264 24.50 -29.98 -3.03
CA SER A 264 24.29 -31.42 -3.19
C SER A 264 22.79 -31.72 -3.35
N ASP A 265 22.46 -33.00 -3.35
CA ASP A 265 21.08 -33.49 -3.32
C ASP A 265 20.37 -33.20 -1.99
N THR A 266 21.12 -32.92 -0.92
CA THR A 266 20.57 -32.68 0.42
C THR A 266 20.98 -31.33 1.02
N GLU A 267 21.69 -30.49 0.25
CA GLU A 267 22.22 -29.22 0.75
C GLU A 267 22.03 -28.03 -0.20
N LEU A 268 21.70 -26.88 0.39
CA LEU A 268 21.64 -25.58 -0.29
C LEU A 268 22.56 -24.57 0.40
N LYS A 269 23.35 -23.84 -0.39
CA LYS A 269 24.12 -22.67 0.05
C LYS A 269 23.28 -21.43 -0.10
N ILE A 270 23.05 -20.74 1.01
CA ILE A 270 22.31 -19.48 1.08
C ILE A 270 23.32 -18.38 1.35
N LYS A 271 23.35 -17.33 0.53
CA LYS A 271 24.18 -16.12 0.73
C LYS A 271 23.30 -14.88 0.67
N TRP A 272 23.72 -13.83 1.36
CA TRP A 272 23.03 -12.54 1.36
C TRP A 272 24.03 -11.41 1.63
N VAL A 273 23.62 -10.20 1.24
CA VAL A 273 24.30 -8.95 1.59
C VAL A 273 23.56 -8.33 2.78
N PRO A 274 24.28 -7.84 3.82
CA PRO A 274 23.65 -7.12 4.90
C PRO A 274 22.84 -5.90 4.40
N PRO A 275 21.84 -5.44 5.17
CA PRO A 275 21.11 -4.21 4.87
C PRO A 275 22.08 -3.02 4.73
N HIS A 276 21.76 -2.05 3.88
CA HIS A 276 22.63 -0.89 3.63
C HIS A 276 22.74 0.07 4.83
N GLN A 277 21.82 -0.04 5.79
CA GLN A 277 21.71 0.87 6.93
C GLN A 277 22.68 0.49 8.06
N ASP A 278 23.23 1.51 8.74
CA ASP A 278 24.14 1.33 9.89
C ASP A 278 23.35 1.06 11.19
N ILE A 279 22.57 -0.02 11.19
CA ILE A 279 21.80 -0.49 12.34
C ILE A 279 22.33 -1.88 12.73
N PRO A 280 22.71 -2.10 14.00
CA PRO A 280 23.28 -3.36 14.42
C PRO A 280 22.29 -4.51 14.27
N ILE A 281 22.78 -5.64 13.77
CA ILE A 281 22.03 -6.89 13.60
C ILE A 281 22.60 -7.91 14.57
N GLU A 282 21.75 -8.49 15.41
CA GLU A 282 22.16 -9.53 16.36
C GLU A 282 22.09 -10.90 15.71
N LYS A 283 21.06 -11.14 14.88
CA LYS A 283 20.84 -12.43 14.23
C LYS A 283 20.00 -12.31 12.96
N TYR A 284 20.17 -13.30 12.09
CA TYR A 284 19.30 -13.57 10.95
C TYR A 284 18.42 -14.79 11.22
N ASN A 285 17.14 -14.69 10.90
CA ASN A 285 16.20 -15.79 10.93
C ASN A 285 15.90 -16.24 9.50
N ILE A 286 16.42 -17.41 9.15
CA ILE A 286 16.29 -18.00 7.81
C ILE A 286 15.15 -19.00 7.85
N SER A 287 14.11 -18.76 7.04
CA SER A 287 12.99 -19.66 6.83
C SER A 287 13.17 -20.41 5.52
N ILE A 288 13.23 -21.74 5.57
CA ILE A 288 13.39 -22.63 4.42
C ILE A 288 12.14 -23.51 4.34
N LYS A 289 11.33 -23.30 3.31
CA LYS A 289 10.04 -23.95 3.12
C LYS A 289 10.11 -24.91 1.95
N LEU A 290 9.68 -26.15 2.15
CA LEU A 290 9.47 -27.09 1.05
C LEU A 290 8.26 -26.63 0.23
N VAL A 291 8.47 -26.41 -1.06
CA VAL A 291 7.41 -26.00 -1.99
C VAL A 291 6.81 -27.22 -2.68
N ARG A 292 7.66 -28.07 -3.26
CA ARG A 292 7.25 -29.25 -4.02
C ARG A 292 8.41 -30.23 -4.15
N GLU A 293 8.13 -31.52 -3.94
CA GLU A 293 9.01 -32.63 -4.31
C GLU A 293 8.78 -32.92 -5.81
N LEU A 294 9.85 -32.97 -6.61
CA LEU A 294 9.77 -33.24 -8.06
C LEU A 294 10.18 -34.66 -8.43
N SER A 295 10.55 -35.49 -7.45
CA SER A 295 10.82 -36.93 -7.62
C SER A 295 9.65 -37.69 -8.28
N ASP A 296 8.40 -37.26 -8.08
CA ASP A 296 7.21 -37.87 -8.67
C ASP A 296 7.07 -37.66 -10.19
N LEU A 297 7.86 -36.77 -10.81
CA LEU A 297 7.80 -36.53 -12.25
C LEU A 297 8.63 -37.51 -13.07
N GLN A 298 9.59 -38.21 -12.45
CA GLN A 298 10.44 -39.19 -13.11
C GLN A 298 9.67 -40.45 -13.54
N GLU A 299 8.57 -40.81 -12.85
CA GLU A 299 7.76 -41.99 -13.19
C GLU A 299 6.86 -41.78 -14.43
N MET A 300 6.67 -40.55 -14.90
CA MET A 300 5.81 -40.26 -16.06
C MET A 300 6.51 -40.46 -17.42
N GLU A 301 7.84 -40.42 -17.48
CA GLU A 301 8.59 -40.68 -18.73
C GLU A 301 8.80 -42.18 -19.02
N SER A 302 8.81 -43.04 -17.99
CA SER A 302 8.95 -44.49 -18.18
C SER A 302 7.66 -45.22 -18.62
N GLY A 303 6.53 -44.53 -18.69
CA GLY A 303 5.21 -45.11 -19.00
C GLY A 303 4.83 -45.15 -20.49
N MET A 304 5.69 -44.69 -21.40
CA MET A 304 5.38 -44.61 -22.83
C MET A 304 5.68 -45.92 -23.57
N ALA A 305 5.18 -47.05 -23.06
CA ALA A 305 5.22 -48.34 -23.75
C ALA A 305 4.06 -49.26 -23.35
N ASP A 306 2.81 -48.79 -23.42
CA ASP A 306 1.65 -49.66 -23.75
C ASP A 306 0.36 -48.84 -23.92
N GLN A 307 0.04 -48.49 -25.17
CA GLN A 307 -1.26 -47.91 -25.51
C GLN A 307 -2.29 -49.01 -25.80
N LYS A 308 -3.09 -49.43 -24.80
CA LYS A 308 -4.45 -49.96 -25.05
C LYS A 308 -5.37 -50.04 -23.82
N LYS A 309 -6.04 -48.92 -23.48
CA LYS A 309 -7.50 -48.83 -23.15
C LYS A 309 -7.81 -47.52 -22.42
N MET A 310 -8.43 -46.61 -23.15
CA MET A 310 -9.10 -45.43 -22.60
C MET A 310 -10.54 -45.81 -22.25
N SER A 311 -10.88 -45.95 -20.96
CA SER A 311 -12.25 -45.76 -20.45
C SER A 311 -12.32 -45.88 -18.91
N LYS A 312 -11.89 -44.83 -18.20
CA LYS A 312 -12.50 -44.29 -16.94
C LYS A 312 -11.53 -43.28 -16.31
N MET A 313 -12.03 -42.08 -16.00
CA MET A 313 -11.38 -41.17 -15.05
C MET A 313 -11.16 -41.91 -13.73
N PRO A 314 -9.92 -42.02 -13.22
CA PRO A 314 -9.71 -42.44 -11.85
C PRO A 314 -10.13 -41.30 -10.94
N GLU A 315 -11.05 -41.62 -10.04
CA GLU A 315 -11.40 -40.83 -8.86
C GLU A 315 -10.13 -40.49 -8.08
N VAL A 316 -9.95 -39.21 -7.74
CA VAL A 316 -8.83 -38.72 -6.93
C VAL A 316 -8.90 -39.38 -5.55
N LYS A 317 -8.20 -40.50 -5.39
CA LYS A 317 -7.91 -41.06 -4.07
C LYS A 317 -7.00 -40.06 -3.37
N LYS A 318 -7.51 -39.44 -2.29
CA LYS A 318 -6.69 -38.80 -1.27
C LYS A 318 -5.63 -39.82 -0.84
N LEU A 319 -4.40 -39.65 -1.32
CA LEU A 319 -3.27 -40.36 -0.77
C LEU A 319 -3.04 -39.83 0.63
N GLY A 320 -3.03 -40.76 1.58
CA GLY A 320 -2.84 -40.49 2.99
C GLY A 320 -1.50 -39.80 3.23
N ALA A 321 -1.53 -38.91 4.22
CA ALA A 321 -0.34 -38.38 4.85
C ALA A 321 0.54 -39.56 5.31
N SER A 322 1.73 -39.67 4.74
CA SER A 322 2.80 -40.53 5.26
C SER A 322 4.17 -39.95 4.89
N SER A 323 4.61 -38.96 5.67
CA SER A 323 5.99 -38.77 6.13
C SER A 323 6.08 -37.41 6.80
N SER A 324 6.52 -37.37 8.06
CA SER A 324 6.65 -36.16 8.88
C SER A 324 7.85 -35.29 8.46
N VAL A 325 8.00 -34.99 7.17
CA VAL A 325 8.99 -33.99 6.73
C VAL A 325 8.45 -32.62 7.13
N LYS A 326 9.16 -31.93 8.02
CA LYS A 326 8.79 -30.56 8.40
C LYS A 326 8.83 -29.69 7.14
N SER A 327 7.65 -29.28 6.66
CA SER A 327 7.49 -28.42 5.48
C SER A 327 8.14 -27.04 5.65
N LEU A 328 8.54 -26.68 6.87
CA LEU A 328 9.24 -25.45 7.19
C LEU A 328 10.37 -25.72 8.21
N MET A 329 11.58 -25.36 7.83
CA MET A 329 12.76 -25.28 8.69
C MET A 329 13.06 -23.81 9.00
N ARG A 330 13.37 -23.51 10.27
CA ARG A 330 13.82 -22.17 10.69
C ARG A 330 15.18 -22.28 11.36
N VAL A 331 16.08 -21.39 10.97
CA VAL A 331 17.45 -21.35 11.49
C VAL A 331 17.79 -19.95 11.95
N LEU A 332 18.43 -19.85 13.12
CA LEU A 332 19.02 -18.62 13.62
C LEU A 332 20.52 -18.61 13.29
N VAL A 333 20.97 -17.55 12.66
CA VAL A 333 22.37 -17.33 12.29
C VAL A 333 22.84 -16.03 12.94
N ASP A 334 24.08 -16.00 13.41
CA ASP A 334 24.69 -14.80 13.99
C ASP A 334 24.72 -13.61 12.99
N GLY A 335 24.50 -12.40 13.51
CA GLY A 335 24.44 -11.17 12.70
C GLY A 335 25.73 -10.84 11.93
N ASN A 336 26.87 -11.40 12.32
CA ASN A 336 28.15 -11.22 11.60
C ASN A 336 28.32 -12.11 10.36
N LYS A 337 27.39 -13.04 10.11
CA LYS A 337 27.47 -13.97 8.97
C LYS A 337 26.69 -13.43 7.78
N THR A 338 27.16 -13.81 6.60
CA THR A 338 26.54 -13.47 5.30
C THR A 338 26.24 -14.72 4.46
N SER A 339 26.42 -15.91 5.05
CA SER A 339 26.13 -17.18 4.38
C SER A 339 25.77 -18.27 5.39
N TYR A 340 24.94 -19.21 4.95
CA TYR A 340 24.55 -20.40 5.68
C TYR A 340 24.41 -21.59 4.72
N VAL A 341 24.77 -22.79 5.17
CA VAL A 341 24.53 -24.03 4.42
C VAL A 341 23.43 -24.79 5.12
N ALA A 342 22.30 -24.95 4.43
CA ALA A 342 21.20 -25.77 4.89
C ALA A 342 21.44 -27.21 4.45
N SER A 343 21.33 -28.14 5.40
CA SER A 343 21.58 -29.58 5.19
C SER A 343 20.38 -30.43 5.60
N GLY A 344 20.35 -31.68 5.15
CA GLY A 344 19.26 -32.62 5.47
C GLY A 344 17.98 -32.31 4.70
N LEU A 345 18.13 -31.75 3.50
CA LEU A 345 17.04 -31.50 2.56
C LEU A 345 16.75 -32.76 1.73
N LEU A 346 15.61 -32.81 1.07
CA LEU A 346 15.24 -33.89 0.17
C LEU A 346 15.87 -33.67 -1.22
N PRO A 347 16.34 -34.73 -1.91
CA PRO A 347 16.75 -34.66 -3.31
C PRO A 347 15.64 -34.16 -4.22
N VAL A 348 16.01 -33.53 -5.34
CA VAL A 348 15.10 -33.10 -6.42
C VAL A 348 13.86 -32.37 -5.88
N THR A 349 14.07 -31.46 -4.93
CA THR A 349 12.99 -30.80 -4.19
C THR A 349 13.17 -29.29 -4.23
N MET A 350 12.08 -28.59 -4.58
CA MET A 350 12.05 -27.13 -4.67
C MET A 350 11.85 -26.55 -3.27
N TYR A 351 12.78 -25.70 -2.85
CA TYR A 351 12.72 -24.96 -1.60
C TYR A 351 12.57 -23.46 -1.85
N GLU A 352 11.86 -22.81 -0.94
CA GLU A 352 11.69 -21.36 -0.88
C GLU A 352 12.37 -20.84 0.40
N VAL A 353 13.24 -19.84 0.24
CA VAL A 353 14.05 -19.27 1.31
C VAL A 353 13.73 -17.79 1.48
N GLN A 354 13.49 -17.39 2.72
CA GLN A 354 13.34 -15.99 3.13
C GLN A 354 14.18 -15.72 4.37
N ILE A 355 14.73 -14.51 4.46
CA ILE A 355 15.58 -14.09 5.57
C ILE A 355 14.94 -12.87 6.26
N ILE A 356 15.01 -12.84 7.58
CA ILE A 356 14.64 -11.68 8.41
C ILE A 356 15.88 -11.32 9.24
N SER A 357 16.21 -10.03 9.33
CA SER A 357 17.20 -9.55 10.30
C SER A 357 16.52 -9.10 11.59
N GLU A 358 17.17 -9.33 12.73
CA GLU A 358 16.63 -9.01 14.05
C GLU A 358 17.71 -8.40 14.95
N ASN A 359 17.29 -7.45 15.78
CA ASN A 359 18.06 -6.88 16.88
C ASN A 359 17.16 -6.73 18.13
N SER A 360 17.71 -6.19 19.22
CA SER A 360 16.98 -5.95 20.47
C SER A 360 15.71 -5.09 20.35
N HIS A 361 15.57 -4.26 19.31
CA HIS A 361 14.41 -3.39 19.11
C HIS A 361 13.31 -4.05 18.24
N GLY A 362 13.68 -4.98 17.36
CA GLY A 362 12.72 -5.70 16.55
C GLY A 362 13.35 -6.30 15.29
N SER A 363 12.56 -6.38 14.22
CA SER A 363 12.95 -7.10 13.01
C SER A 363 12.67 -6.34 11.73
N SER A 364 13.27 -6.80 10.64
CA SER A 364 12.84 -6.44 9.29
C SER A 364 11.56 -7.19 8.89
N MET A 365 11.02 -6.85 7.72
CA MET A 365 10.17 -7.73 6.93
C MET A 365 11.02 -8.85 6.29
N PRO A 366 10.40 -9.97 5.87
CA PRO A 366 11.11 -11.01 5.14
C PRO A 366 11.62 -10.50 3.79
N THR A 367 12.78 -10.99 3.36
CA THR A 367 13.25 -10.79 1.99
C THR A 367 12.25 -11.35 0.97
N PRO A 368 12.31 -10.88 -0.30
CA PRO A 368 11.73 -11.61 -1.41
C PRO A 368 12.16 -13.09 -1.36
N ALA A 369 11.25 -13.96 -1.75
CA ALA A 369 11.46 -15.39 -1.65
C ALA A 369 12.40 -15.87 -2.75
N ALA A 370 13.58 -16.38 -2.36
CA ALA A 370 14.52 -17.01 -3.28
C ALA A 370 14.20 -18.50 -3.36
N ARG A 371 14.19 -19.07 -4.56
CA ARG A 371 13.87 -20.49 -4.78
C ARG A 371 15.02 -21.23 -5.41
N ALA A 372 15.26 -22.46 -4.96
CA ALA A 372 16.26 -23.34 -5.53
C ALA A 372 15.80 -24.79 -5.47
N LEU A 373 16.30 -25.59 -6.41
CA LEU A 373 16.08 -27.03 -6.50
C LEU A 373 17.34 -27.74 -6.01
N THR A 374 17.20 -28.68 -5.07
CA THR A 374 18.29 -29.58 -4.70
C THR A 374 18.65 -30.53 -5.85
N LEU A 375 19.89 -31.02 -5.88
CA LEU A 375 20.34 -31.90 -6.96
C LEU A 375 19.68 -33.29 -6.87
N ALA A 376 19.85 -34.09 -7.94
CA ALA A 376 19.55 -35.51 -7.90
C ALA A 376 20.65 -36.25 -7.13
N SER A 377 20.27 -37.31 -6.41
CA SER A 377 21.23 -38.18 -5.75
C SER A 377 22.12 -38.85 -6.80
N PRO A 378 23.44 -38.95 -6.59
CA PRO A 378 24.31 -39.72 -7.46
C PRO A 378 23.85 -41.18 -7.46
N ASP A 379 23.46 -41.72 -8.62
CA ASP A 379 23.12 -43.14 -8.73
C ASP A 379 24.35 -43.99 -8.39
N GLU A 380 24.19 -44.98 -7.50
CA GLU A 380 25.23 -45.97 -7.16
C GLU A 380 25.61 -46.86 -8.36
N SER A 381 24.93 -46.75 -9.51
CA SER A 381 25.16 -47.56 -10.71
C SER A 381 26.18 -46.97 -11.70
N ASP A 382 26.68 -45.74 -11.51
CA ASP A 382 27.58 -45.09 -12.48
C ASP A 382 29.06 -44.99 -12.02
N ALA A 383 29.42 -45.74 -10.98
CA ALA A 383 30.80 -45.82 -10.48
C ALA A 383 31.77 -46.62 -11.39
N THR A 384 31.42 -46.84 -12.66
CA THR A 384 32.29 -47.44 -13.68
C THR A 384 32.29 -46.65 -14.99
N ALA A 385 32.61 -45.36 -14.92
CA ALA A 385 33.08 -44.62 -16.09
C ALA A 385 34.19 -43.64 -15.69
N SER A 386 35.43 -44.15 -15.64
CA SER A 386 36.62 -43.32 -15.62
C SER A 386 36.84 -42.65 -16.99
N ASN A 387 37.17 -41.36 -16.95
CA ASN A 387 37.70 -40.52 -18.04
C ASN A 387 36.73 -40.12 -19.16
N SER A 388 35.94 -39.08 -18.91
CA SER A 388 35.84 -37.94 -19.85
C SER A 388 35.51 -36.66 -19.09
N SER A 389 36.28 -35.62 -19.36
CA SER A 389 35.97 -34.24 -19.02
C SER A 389 34.86 -33.77 -19.96
N GLU A 390 33.63 -34.20 -19.70
CA GLU A 390 32.45 -33.61 -20.33
C GLU A 390 31.45 -33.26 -19.24
N THR A 391 31.24 -31.97 -19.08
CA THR A 391 30.16 -31.37 -18.31
C THR A 391 28.83 -31.99 -18.74
N TYR A 392 28.23 -32.81 -17.89
CA TYR A 392 26.83 -33.21 -18.00
C TYR A 392 25.92 -31.99 -17.77
N PHE A 393 25.86 -31.09 -18.76
CA PHE A 393 24.63 -30.34 -18.98
C PHE A 393 23.71 -31.29 -19.73
N ALA A 394 22.83 -31.97 -18.98
CA ALA A 394 21.66 -32.61 -19.56
C ALA A 394 21.01 -31.59 -20.51
N HIS A 395 20.78 -31.98 -21.77
CA HIS A 395 20.11 -31.14 -22.74
C HIS A 395 18.82 -30.60 -22.12
N LEU A 396 18.78 -29.29 -21.83
CA LEU A 396 17.59 -28.64 -21.34
C LEU A 396 16.48 -28.89 -22.38
N PRO A 397 15.33 -29.48 -21.98
CA PRO A 397 14.25 -29.70 -22.91
C PRO A 397 13.81 -28.36 -23.52
N ASN A 398 13.59 -28.35 -24.84
CA ASN A 398 13.19 -27.14 -25.53
C ASN A 398 11.76 -26.75 -25.10
N ILE A 399 11.68 -25.81 -24.16
CA ILE A 399 10.44 -25.35 -23.51
C ILE A 399 9.48 -24.75 -24.55
N THR A 400 10.01 -24.02 -25.53
CA THR A 400 9.26 -23.43 -26.64
C THR A 400 8.55 -24.51 -27.46
N ARG A 401 9.27 -25.57 -27.84
CA ARG A 401 8.71 -26.70 -28.59
C ARG A 401 7.67 -27.48 -27.78
N CYS A 402 7.91 -27.68 -26.48
CA CYS A 402 6.93 -28.31 -25.60
C CYS A 402 5.62 -27.50 -25.54
N CYS A 403 5.70 -26.17 -25.48
CA CYS A 403 4.52 -25.31 -25.50
C CYS A 403 3.75 -25.37 -26.82
N GLU A 404 4.45 -25.42 -27.96
CA GLU A 404 3.81 -25.63 -29.27
C GLU A 404 3.05 -26.95 -29.30
N GLU A 405 3.66 -28.05 -28.84
CA GLU A 405 3.03 -29.38 -28.76
C GLU A 405 1.83 -29.40 -27.79
N LYS A 406 1.79 -28.50 -26.80
CA LYS A 406 0.66 -28.32 -25.87
C LYS A 406 -0.36 -27.28 -26.33
N GLY A 407 -0.22 -26.74 -27.55
CA GLY A 407 -1.21 -25.88 -28.19
C GLY A 407 -1.16 -24.42 -27.76
N VAL A 408 -0.01 -23.94 -27.26
CA VAL A 408 0.21 -22.51 -27.06
C VAL A 408 0.29 -21.82 -28.43
N PRO A 409 -0.54 -20.79 -28.71
CA PRO A 409 -0.57 -20.15 -30.01
C PRO A 409 0.77 -19.43 -30.31
N GLU A 410 1.23 -19.57 -31.56
CA GLU A 410 2.49 -18.98 -32.05
C GLU A 410 2.55 -17.45 -31.87
N GLY A 411 3.77 -16.91 -31.85
CA GLY A 411 4.02 -15.47 -31.76
C GLY A 411 4.24 -14.98 -30.33
N LYS A 412 3.60 -13.87 -29.94
CA LYS A 412 3.87 -13.19 -28.67
C LYS A 412 3.54 -14.06 -27.45
N CYS A 413 2.50 -14.87 -27.53
CA CYS A 413 2.08 -15.74 -26.44
C CYS A 413 3.09 -16.87 -26.17
N LEU A 414 3.64 -17.46 -27.24
CA LEU A 414 4.67 -18.49 -27.14
C LEU A 414 5.98 -17.94 -26.56
N ARG A 415 6.42 -16.75 -27.00
CA ARG A 415 7.65 -16.13 -26.49
C ARG A 415 7.52 -15.68 -25.03
N SER A 416 6.48 -14.91 -24.71
CA SER A 416 6.32 -14.33 -23.37
C SER A 416 6.02 -15.36 -22.27
N LEU A 417 5.53 -16.55 -22.59
CA LEU A 417 5.18 -17.57 -21.58
C LEU A 417 6.14 -18.77 -21.56
N CYS A 418 6.83 -19.06 -22.67
CA CYS A 418 7.60 -20.29 -22.83
C CYS A 418 9.07 -20.06 -23.17
N ASP A 419 9.49 -18.80 -23.32
CA ASP A 419 10.90 -18.41 -23.43
C ASP A 419 11.24 -17.35 -22.36
N PRO A 420 11.67 -17.78 -21.15
CA PRO A 420 12.03 -16.87 -20.07
C PRO A 420 13.31 -16.05 -20.36
N SER A 421 13.98 -16.28 -21.49
CA SER A 421 15.13 -15.47 -21.91
C SER A 421 14.75 -14.28 -22.81
N ASP A 422 13.50 -14.24 -23.29
CA ASP A 422 13.00 -13.27 -24.26
C ASP A 422 11.96 -12.31 -23.63
N ASP A 423 12.11 -12.01 -22.33
CA ASP A 423 11.37 -10.93 -21.68
C ASP A 423 11.76 -9.58 -22.32
N GLU A 424 10.84 -9.03 -23.12
CA GLU A 424 10.96 -7.70 -23.77
C GLU A 424 11.14 -6.54 -22.78
N ASP A 425 11.15 -6.80 -21.46
CA ASP A 425 11.49 -5.82 -20.42
C ASP A 425 13.01 -5.61 -20.23
N THR A 426 13.86 -6.28 -21.03
CA THR A 426 15.32 -6.13 -21.01
C THR A 426 15.92 -5.26 -22.13
N LYS A 427 15.13 -4.40 -22.78
CA LYS A 427 15.65 -3.39 -23.73
C LYS A 427 15.10 -1.98 -23.51
#